data_AF-A0A498MVQ4-F1
#
_entry.id   AF-A0A498MVQ4-F1
#
_cell.length_a   1.000
_cell.length_b   1.000
_cell.length_c   1.000
_cell.angle_alpha   90.00
_cell.angle_beta   90.00
_cell.angle_gamma   90.00
#
_symmetry.space_group_name_H-M   'P 1'
#
loop_
_entity.id
_entity.type
_entity.pdbx_description
1 polymer ?
#
loop_
_entity_poly.entity_id
_entity_poly.type
_entity_poly.pdbx_seq_one_letter_code
_entity_poly.pdbx_strand_id
1 'polypeptide(L)' 'MGMWSLGLGAVGAAIAGIILANTDFLLTKPAPATVQYLGNADLKTIDSDEKTLKAKALWEKSGAVIMAVRRPG' A
#
# COMPACT_ATOMS: atom_id res chain seq x y z
N MET A 1 -40.33 -23.34 1.62
CA MET A 1 -38.86 -23.42 1.70
C MET A 1 -38.15 -22.98 0.42
N GLY A 2 -38.58 -23.38 -0.79
CA GLY A 2 -37.86 -23.06 -2.05
C GLY A 2 -37.68 -21.57 -2.39
N MET A 3 -38.73 -20.73 -2.24
CA MET A 3 -38.64 -19.29 -2.58
C MET A 3 -37.73 -18.51 -1.60
N TRP A 4 -37.76 -18.87 -0.32
CA TRP A 4 -36.91 -18.28 0.72
C TRP A 4 -35.44 -18.65 0.55
N SER A 5 -35.14 -19.90 0.15
CA SER A 5 -33.77 -20.35 -0.13
C SER A 5 -33.18 -19.68 -1.38
N LEU A 6 -33.99 -19.49 -2.44
CA LEU A 6 -33.57 -18.77 -3.65
C LEU A 6 -33.28 -17.29 -3.36
N GLY A 7 -34.14 -16.64 -2.57
CA GLY A 7 -33.93 -15.25 -2.15
C GLY A 7 -32.64 -15.08 -1.32
N LEU A 8 -32.39 -15.97 -0.36
CA LEU A 8 -31.18 -15.92 0.46
C LEU A 8 -29.91 -16.17 -0.36
N GLY A 9 -29.96 -17.14 -1.29
CA GLY A 9 -28.86 -17.44 -2.20
C GLY A 9 -28.51 -16.29 -3.14
N ALA A 10 -29.53 -15.62 -3.70
CA ALA A 10 -29.34 -14.46 -4.59
C ALA A 10 -28.70 -13.27 -3.86
N VAL A 11 -29.09 -13.01 -2.61
CA VAL A 11 -28.47 -11.96 -1.78
C VAL A 11 -27.00 -12.28 -1.51
N GLY A 12 -26.68 -13.52 -1.17
CA GLY A 12 -25.29 -13.95 -0.98
C GLY A 12 -24.42 -13.77 -2.23
N ALA A 13 -24.94 -14.18 -3.40
CA ALA A 13 -24.26 -14.00 -4.68
C ALA A 13 -24.04 -12.52 -5.04
N ALA A 14 -25.03 -11.66 -4.77
CA ALA A 14 -24.91 -10.23 -5.00
C ALA A 14 -23.82 -9.58 -4.13
N ILE A 15 -23.77 -9.92 -2.83
CA ILE A 15 -22.73 -9.42 -1.91
C ILE A 15 -21.34 -9.88 -2.37
N ALA A 16 -21.19 -11.16 -2.71
CA ALA A 16 -19.93 -11.69 -3.22
C ALA A 16 -19.49 -11.00 -4.52
N GLY A 17 -20.43 -10.75 -5.43
CA GLY A 17 -20.18 -10.02 -6.68
C GLY A 17 -19.70 -8.58 -6.43
N ILE A 18 -20.29 -7.87 -5.47
CA ILE A 18 -19.84 -6.51 -5.10
C ILE A 18 -18.42 -6.54 -4.53
N ILE A 19 -18.11 -7.50 -3.64
CA ILE A 19 -16.76 -7.60 -3.05
C ILE A 19 -15.72 -7.93 -4.13
N LEU A 20 -16.02 -8.87 -5.03
CA LEU A 20 -15.13 -9.25 -6.13
C LEU A 20 -14.98 -8.16 -7.19
N ALA A 21 -16.01 -7.36 -7.42
CA ALA A 21 -15.93 -6.19 -8.30
C ALA A 21 -15.12 -5.03 -7.67
N ASN A 22 -14.89 -5.06 -6.35
CA ASN A 22 -14.18 -4.03 -5.61
C ASN A 22 -13.06 -4.63 -4.75
N THR A 23 -12.20 -5.46 -5.35
CA THR A 23 -11.05 -6.09 -4.67
C THR A 23 -10.10 -5.09 -4.05
N ASP A 24 -10.09 -3.84 -4.52
CA ASP A 24 -9.35 -2.73 -3.93
C ASP A 24 -9.66 -2.48 -2.45
N PHE A 25 -10.86 -2.82 -1.98
CA PHE A 25 -11.20 -2.72 -0.56
C PHE A 25 -10.48 -3.75 0.31
N LEU A 26 -10.03 -4.86 -0.28
CA LEU A 26 -9.29 -5.93 0.41
C LEU A 26 -7.77 -5.71 0.34
N LEU A 27 -7.30 -4.84 -0.55
CA LEU A 27 -5.88 -4.53 -0.67
C LEU A 27 -5.43 -3.67 0.52
N THR A 28 -4.26 -4.01 1.05
CA THR A 28 -3.61 -3.16 2.06
C THR A 28 -3.27 -1.83 1.43
N LYS A 29 -3.86 -0.75 1.94
CA LYS A 29 -3.60 0.59 1.43
C LYS A 29 -2.12 0.95 1.67
N PRO A 30 -1.45 1.58 0.69
CA PRO A 30 -0.07 1.98 0.86
C PRO A 30 0.04 3.01 2.00
N ALA A 31 1.16 2.98 2.71
CA ALA A 31 1.46 3.99 3.71
C ALA A 31 1.56 5.37 3.04
N PRO A 32 1.08 6.44 3.71
CA PRO A 32 1.19 7.79 3.19
C PRO A 32 2.67 8.21 3.14
N ALA A 33 3.07 8.89 2.07
CA ALA A 33 4.41 9.42 1.87
C ALA A 33 4.67 10.68 2.71
N THR A 34 4.41 10.61 4.03
CA THR A 34 4.69 11.71 4.95
C THR A 34 6.19 11.86 5.17
N VAL A 35 6.63 13.06 5.55
CA VAL A 35 8.05 13.33 5.83
C VAL A 35 8.57 12.41 6.95
N GLN A 36 7.75 12.13 7.96
CA GLN A 36 8.11 11.23 9.06
C GLN A 36 8.25 9.77 8.57
N TYR A 37 7.32 9.30 7.75
CA TYR A 37 7.38 7.96 7.18
C TYR A 37 8.61 7.79 6.27
N LEU A 38 8.79 8.72 5.33
CA LEU A 38 9.90 8.70 4.40
C LEU A 38 11.24 8.85 5.12
N GLY A 39 11.33 9.70 6.14
CA GLY A 39 12.57 9.93 6.88
C GLY A 39 13.04 8.70 7.68
N ASN A 40 12.10 7.85 8.10
CA ASN A 40 12.38 6.63 8.85
C ASN A 40 12.71 5.43 7.96
N ALA A 41 12.59 5.55 6.63
CA ALA A 41 12.94 4.49 5.71
C ALA A 41 14.44 4.18 5.76
N ASP A 42 14.78 2.89 5.71
CA ASP A 42 16.15 2.41 5.62
C ASP A 42 16.60 2.40 4.16
N LEU A 43 17.64 3.17 3.87
CA LEU A 43 18.28 3.25 2.57
C LEU A 43 19.55 2.44 2.59
N LYS A 44 19.78 1.69 1.51
CA LYS A 44 20.96 0.89 1.30
C LYS A 44 21.76 1.45 0.14
N THR A 45 23.07 1.57 0.31
CA THR A 45 23.98 1.88 -0.80
C THR A 45 23.96 0.75 -1.83
N ILE A 46 24.04 1.11 -3.11
CA ILE A 46 24.06 0.15 -4.23
C ILE A 46 25.50 -0.33 -4.50
N ASP A 47 26.49 0.42 -4.03
CA ASP A 47 27.91 0.11 -4.20
C ASP A 47 28.39 -1.00 -3.26
N SER A 48 29.60 -1.49 -3.50
CA SER A 48 30.27 -2.58 -2.76
C SER A 48 30.42 -2.29 -1.25
N ASP A 49 30.37 -1.02 -0.88
CA ASP A 49 30.35 -0.54 0.49
C ASP A 49 28.91 -0.57 1.03
N GLU A 50 28.45 -1.76 1.43
CA GLU A 50 27.11 -1.95 1.97
C GLU A 50 26.91 -1.18 3.29
N LYS A 51 26.17 -0.06 3.22
CA LYS A 51 25.85 0.80 4.36
C LYS A 51 24.35 1.03 4.37
N THR A 52 23.74 0.77 5.52
CA THR A 52 22.34 1.08 5.78
C THR A 52 22.26 2.39 6.56
N LEU A 53 21.45 3.33 6.07
CA LEU A 53 21.25 4.63 6.69
C LEU A 53 19.79 5.05 6.61
N LYS A 54 19.34 5.85 7.59
CA LYS A 54 18.00 6.43 7.55
C LYS A 54 17.93 7.50 6.48
N ALA A 55 16.85 7.52 5.72
CA ALA A 55 16.55 8.52 4.71
C ALA A 55 16.70 9.97 5.21
N LYS A 56 16.27 10.23 6.44
CA LYS A 56 16.41 11.55 7.07
C LYS A 56 17.85 12.06 7.13
N ALA A 57 18.83 11.16 7.29
CA ALA A 57 20.25 11.52 7.40
C ALA A 57 20.77 12.19 6.11
N LEU A 58 20.22 11.84 4.94
CA LEU A 58 20.61 12.45 3.67
C LEU A 58 20.12 13.90 3.55
N TRP A 59 18.89 14.18 4.00
CA TRP A 59 18.33 15.52 3.99
C TRP A 59 19.09 16.45 4.93
N GLU A 60 19.37 15.98 6.15
CA GLU A 60 20.10 16.76 7.16
C GLU A 60 21.56 17.02 6.76
N LYS A 61 22.23 16.04 6.14
CA LYS A 61 23.65 16.16 5.78
C LYS A 61 23.89 16.87 4.46
N SER A 62 23.04 16.63 3.46
CA SER A 62 23.30 17.02 2.06
C SER A 62 22.16 17.80 1.41
N GLY A 63 21.06 18.05 2.12
CA GLY A 63 19.89 18.71 1.53
C GLY A 63 19.21 17.87 0.44
N ALA A 64 19.43 16.55 0.44
CA ALA A 64 18.83 15.66 -0.55
C ALA A 64 17.29 15.77 -0.52
N VAL A 65 16.64 15.41 -1.62
CA VAL A 65 15.18 15.29 -1.68
C VAL A 65 14.87 13.87 -2.12
N ILE A 66 14.05 13.16 -1.33
CA ILE A 66 13.60 11.81 -1.66
C ILE A 66 12.16 11.90 -2.13
N MET A 67 11.92 11.36 -3.33
CA MET A 67 10.60 11.30 -3.93
C MET A 67 10.10 9.86 -3.93
N ALA A 68 8.96 9.61 -3.30
CA ALA A 68 8.25 8.35 -3.43
C ALA A 68 7.29 8.43 -4.62
N VAL A 69 7.56 7.67 -5.68
CA VAL A 69 6.68 7.58 -6.85
C VAL A 69 5.84 6.31 -6.74
N ARG A 70 4.52 6.48 -6.78
CA ARG A 70 3.58 5.36 -6.94
C ARG A 70 3.31 5.11 -8.42
N ARG A 71 3.29 3.85 -8.84
CA ARG A 71 2.76 3.48 -10.16
C ARG A 71 1.23 3.58 -10.10
N PRO A 72 0.56 4.23 -11.07
CA PRO A 72 -0.90 4.16 -11.18
C PRO A 72 -1.31 2.74 -11.57
N GLY A 73 -2.24 2.15 -10.82
CA GLY A 73 -2.70 0.76 -10.97
C GLY A 73 -3.16 0.22 -9.64
#